data_AF-A0A101HVJ2-F1
#
_entry.id   AF-A0A101HVJ2-F1
#
_cell.length_a   1.000
_cell.length_b   1.000
_cell.length_c   1.000
_cell.angle_alpha   90.00
_cell.angle_beta   90.00
_cell.angle_gamma   90.00
#
_symmetry.space_group_name_H-M   'P 1'
#
loop_
_entity.id
_entity.type
_entity.pdbx_description
1 polymer ?
#
loop_
_entity_poly.entity_id
_entity_poly.type
_entity_poly.pdbx_seq_one_letter_code
_entity_poly.pdbx_strand_id
1 'polypeptide(L)'
;MEQFWLSSLEYLKALLKFNLTSIIDVLIVAFVIYRPGALIVLERDTGLEEHVDTGVKIDGIVSAEFLVNLFIPKTPLHDGAVIIRGGRVVAAACFLPLSENPNLTSELGTRHRAGIGITEISDAVAVIVSEETGIVSVAVEGAITRDLDEAGLQDRLTGLLSNRTANTISSLWFRRE
;
A
#
# COMPACT_ATOMS: atom_id res chain seq x y z
N MET A 1 -8.03 -12.96 -22.25
CA MET A 1 -6.78 -12.40 -22.80
C MET A 1 -7.01 -11.10 -23.58
N GLU A 2 -8.15 -10.88 -24.25
CA GLU A 2 -8.43 -9.61 -24.96
C GLU A 2 -8.76 -8.41 -24.04
N GLN A 3 -9.35 -8.63 -22.86
CA GLN A 3 -9.63 -7.55 -21.89
C GLN A 3 -8.38 -6.91 -21.28
N PHE A 4 -7.21 -7.54 -21.40
CA PHE A 4 -5.94 -7.01 -20.87
C PHE A 4 -5.29 -5.96 -21.79
N TRP A 5 -5.75 -5.82 -23.03
CA TRP A 5 -5.21 -4.84 -24.00
C TRP A 5 -6.06 -3.57 -24.09
N LEU A 6 -7.38 -3.66 -23.88
CA LEU A 6 -8.26 -2.48 -23.76
C LEU A 6 -7.92 -1.62 -22.53
N SER A 7 -7.28 -2.21 -21.51
CA SER A 7 -6.75 -1.45 -20.37
C SER A 7 -5.57 -0.56 -20.77
N SER A 8 -4.78 -0.87 -21.81
CA SER A 8 -3.55 -0.12 -22.11
C SER A 8 -3.83 1.35 -22.51
N LEU A 9 -4.93 1.62 -23.21
CA LEU A 9 -5.29 2.97 -23.65
C LEU A 9 -5.94 3.81 -22.54
N GLU A 10 -6.79 3.21 -21.70
CA GLU A 10 -7.28 3.84 -20.47
C GLU A 10 -6.16 4.03 -19.44
N TYR A 11 -5.23 3.07 -19.35
CA TYR A 11 -4.04 3.14 -18.52
C TYR A 11 -3.12 4.28 -18.95
N LEU A 12 -2.85 4.43 -20.25
CA LEU A 12 -2.10 5.56 -20.79
C LEU A 12 -2.79 6.90 -20.52
N LYS A 13 -4.12 6.98 -20.71
CA LYS A 13 -4.89 8.19 -20.39
C LYS A 13 -4.85 8.53 -18.90
N ALA A 14 -4.87 7.53 -18.03
CA ALA A 14 -4.77 7.74 -16.60
C ALA A 14 -3.36 8.11 -16.17
N LEU A 15 -2.33 7.41 -16.64
CA LEU A 15 -0.91 7.78 -16.45
C LEU A 15 -0.65 9.25 -16.81
N LEU A 16 -1.26 9.73 -17.90
CA LEU A 16 -1.15 11.14 -18.34
C LEU A 16 -1.79 12.15 -17.37
N LYS A 17 -2.69 11.73 -16.47
CA LYS A 17 -3.30 12.58 -15.45
C LYS A 17 -2.49 12.67 -14.15
N PHE A 18 -1.58 11.73 -13.90
CA PHE A 18 -0.85 11.62 -12.64
C PHE A 18 0.61 12.04 -12.75
N ASN A 19 1.14 12.62 -11.68
CA ASN A 19 2.57 12.91 -11.58
C ASN A 19 3.31 11.71 -10.96
N LEU A 20 3.70 10.74 -11.79
CA LEU A 20 4.25 9.44 -11.38
C LEU A 20 5.58 9.47 -10.61
N THR A 21 6.05 10.64 -10.17
CA THR A 21 7.15 10.76 -9.22
C THR A 21 6.70 10.56 -7.78
N SER A 22 5.42 10.77 -7.44
CA SER A 22 4.94 10.55 -6.08
C SER A 22 4.49 9.10 -5.88
N ILE A 23 4.79 8.52 -4.71
CA ILE A 23 4.32 7.19 -4.35
C ILE A 23 2.79 7.10 -4.32
N ILE A 24 2.12 8.20 -3.96
CA ILE A 24 0.65 8.27 -3.91
C ILE A 24 0.09 8.06 -5.30
N ASP A 25 0.63 8.76 -6.30
CA ASP A 25 0.21 8.64 -7.69
C ASP A 25 0.43 7.22 -8.22
N VAL A 26 1.57 6.60 -7.88
CA VAL A 26 1.84 5.21 -8.24
C VAL A 26 0.80 4.25 -7.64
N LEU A 27 0.46 4.43 -6.35
CA LEU A 27 -0.52 3.59 -5.67
C LEU A 27 -1.93 3.78 -6.26
N ILE A 28 -2.32 5.01 -6.57
CA ILE A 28 -3.61 5.29 -7.21
C ILE A 28 -3.70 4.56 -8.55
N VAL A 29 -2.68 4.72 -9.40
CA VAL A 29 -2.64 4.07 -10.73
C VAL A 29 -2.68 2.55 -10.60
N ALA A 30 -1.88 1.97 -9.71
CA ALA A 30 -1.79 0.52 -9.56
C ALA A 30 -3.07 -0.11 -8.97
N PHE A 31 -3.76 0.57 -8.06
CA PHE A 31 -4.77 -0.07 -7.20
C PHE A 31 -6.19 0.44 -7.36
N VAL A 32 -6.38 1.66 -7.87
CA VAL A 32 -7.73 2.17 -8.20
C VAL A 32 -8.13 1.78 -9.63
N ILE A 33 -7.15 1.68 -10.54
CA ILE A 33 -7.40 1.40 -11.96
C ILE A 33 -7.34 -0.10 -12.24
N TYR A 34 -6.25 -0.76 -11.88
CA TYR A 34 -6.07 -2.19 -12.13
C TYR A 34 -6.80 -3.08 -11.12
N ARG A 35 -6.99 -2.58 -9.89
CA ARG A 35 -7.66 -3.25 -8.76
C ARG A 35 -7.26 -4.73 -8.57
N PRO A 36 -5.97 -5.09 -8.58
CA PRO A 36 -5.56 -6.45 -8.23
C PRO A 36 -5.83 -6.66 -6.73
N GLY A 37 -6.14 -7.88 -6.31
CA GLY A 37 -6.15 -8.22 -4.89
C GLY A 37 -4.76 -7.96 -4.29
N ALA A 38 -4.66 -7.00 -3.36
CA ALA A 38 -3.37 -6.47 -2.94
C ALA A 38 -3.35 -6.09 -1.46
N LEU A 39 -2.15 -6.17 -0.87
CA LEU A 39 -1.85 -5.71 0.47
C LEU A 39 -0.47 -5.06 0.48
N ILE A 40 -0.44 -3.75 0.66
CA ILE A 40 0.79 -2.96 0.67
C ILE A 40 0.91 -2.27 2.02
N VAL A 41 2.10 -2.35 2.61
CA VAL A 41 2.43 -1.68 3.86
C VAL A 41 3.47 -0.61 3.57
N LEU A 42 3.10 0.64 3.83
CA LEU A 42 4.01 1.77 3.79
C LEU A 42 4.63 1.91 5.17
N GLU A 43 5.92 1.58 5.26
CA GLU A 43 6.70 1.77 6.47
C GLU A 43 6.86 3.26 6.77
N ARG A 44 6.79 3.59 8.06
CA ARG A 44 6.93 4.95 8.57
C ARG A 44 8.06 5.00 9.62
N ASP A 45 7.81 5.39 10.87
CA ASP A 45 8.89 5.52 11.87
C ASP A 45 9.20 4.18 12.55
N THR A 46 8.18 3.34 12.74
CA THR A 46 8.37 1.99 13.28
C THR A 46 8.97 1.10 12.19
N GLY A 47 10.21 0.64 12.41
CA GLY A 47 10.86 -0.33 11.54
C GLY A 47 10.11 -1.66 11.52
N LEU A 48 9.99 -2.26 10.34
CA LEU A 48 9.24 -3.51 10.09
C LEU A 48 10.16 -4.69 9.74
N GLU A 49 11.43 -4.67 10.17
CA GLU A 49 12.46 -5.66 9.84
C GLU A 49 12.00 -7.10 10.06
N GLU A 50 11.32 -7.36 11.19
CA GLU A 50 10.85 -8.72 11.51
C GLU A 50 9.87 -9.28 10.47
N HIS A 51 9.07 -8.41 9.84
CA HIS A 51 8.13 -8.80 8.79
C HIS A 51 8.80 -8.85 7.42
N VAL A 52 9.73 -7.92 7.16
CA VAL A 52 10.56 -7.92 5.95
C VAL A 52 11.34 -9.23 5.81
N ASP A 53 11.90 -9.73 6.92
CA ASP A 53 12.70 -10.97 6.93
C ASP A 53 11.88 -12.24 6.68
N THR A 54 10.55 -12.18 6.79
CA THR A 54 9.66 -13.31 6.45
C THR A 54 9.40 -13.46 4.95
N GLY A 55 9.62 -12.40 4.17
CA GLY A 55 9.31 -12.34 2.75
C GLY A 55 10.52 -12.51 1.84
N VAL A 56 10.30 -12.31 0.55
CA VAL A 56 11.36 -12.25 -0.47
C VAL A 56 11.88 -10.82 -0.57
N LYS A 57 13.17 -10.62 -0.25
CA LYS A 57 13.85 -9.33 -0.37
C LYS A 57 14.04 -8.97 -1.85
N ILE A 58 13.61 -7.78 -2.26
CA ILE A 58 13.69 -7.34 -3.67
C ILE A 58 14.57 -6.09 -3.85
N ASP A 59 14.48 -5.13 -2.92
CA ASP A 59 15.12 -3.81 -3.04
C ASP A 59 14.88 -3.15 -4.42
N GLY A 60 13.62 -2.96 -4.79
CA GLY A 60 13.20 -2.43 -6.08
C GLY A 60 12.68 -0.99 -6.01
N ILE A 61 12.89 -0.20 -7.07
CA ILE A 61 12.27 1.13 -7.20
C ILE A 61 10.76 0.96 -7.45
N VAL A 62 9.93 1.67 -6.70
CA VAL A 62 8.47 1.63 -6.86
C VAL A 62 8.05 2.20 -8.21
N SER A 63 7.25 1.44 -8.96
CA SER A 63 6.53 1.87 -10.17
C SER A 63 5.20 1.13 -10.24
N ALA A 64 4.23 1.67 -10.98
CA ALA A 64 2.89 1.09 -11.04
C ALA A 64 2.93 -0.31 -11.67
N GLU A 65 3.68 -0.47 -12.76
CA GLU A 65 3.90 -1.72 -13.46
C GLU A 65 4.55 -2.76 -12.56
N PHE A 66 5.55 -2.36 -11.78
CA PHE A 66 6.20 -3.28 -10.85
C PHE A 66 5.25 -3.75 -9.75
N LEU A 67 4.51 -2.82 -9.13
CA LEU A 67 3.55 -3.17 -8.08
C LEU A 67 2.41 -4.07 -8.60
N VAL A 68 1.86 -3.77 -9.78
CA VAL A 68 0.82 -4.62 -10.40
C VAL A 68 1.36 -6.03 -10.67
N ASN A 69 2.60 -6.16 -11.14
CA ASN A 69 3.22 -7.48 -11.37
C ASN A 69 3.42 -8.30 -10.10
N LEU A 70 3.71 -7.66 -8.95
CA LEU A 70 3.86 -8.36 -7.68
C LEU A 70 2.58 -9.07 -7.24
N PHE A 71 1.40 -8.54 -7.61
CA PHE A 71 0.10 -9.09 -7.22
C PHE A 71 -0.57 -9.94 -8.30
N ILE A 72 0.18 -10.40 -9.32
CA ILE A 72 -0.37 -11.35 -10.30
C ILE A 72 -0.70 -12.69 -9.61
N PRO A 73 -1.97 -13.16 -9.66
CA PRO A 73 -2.36 -14.40 -9.00
C PRO A 73 -1.51 -15.60 -9.43
N LYS A 74 -1.30 -16.54 -8.50
CA LYS A 74 -0.56 -17.79 -8.72
C LYS A 74 0.92 -17.61 -9.03
N THR A 75 1.50 -16.47 -8.68
CA THR A 75 2.97 -16.25 -8.71
C THR A 75 3.57 -16.42 -7.32
N PRO A 76 4.87 -16.68 -7.16
CA PRO A 76 5.46 -16.79 -5.82
C PRO A 76 5.36 -15.52 -4.96
N LEU A 77 5.18 -14.34 -5.56
CA LEU A 77 5.27 -13.04 -4.86
C LEU A 77 3.92 -12.44 -4.44
N HIS A 78 2.80 -12.92 -4.98
CA HIS A 78 1.47 -12.33 -4.76
C HIS A 78 0.82 -12.67 -3.42
N ASP A 79 1.30 -13.73 -2.76
CA ASP A 79 0.69 -14.26 -1.55
C ASP A 79 1.38 -13.66 -0.33
N GLY A 80 0.74 -12.68 0.28
CA GLY A 80 1.27 -11.89 1.40
C GLY A 80 1.32 -10.39 1.09
N ALA A 81 2.08 -9.68 1.92
CA ALA A 81 2.21 -8.23 1.83
C ALA A 81 3.45 -7.80 1.04
N VAL A 82 3.34 -6.64 0.39
CA VAL A 82 4.47 -5.88 -0.13
C VAL A 82 4.80 -4.76 0.85
N ILE A 83 6.04 -4.70 1.33
CA ILE A 83 6.50 -3.64 2.24
C ILE A 83 7.29 -2.61 1.43
N ILE A 84 6.92 -1.34 1.56
CA ILE A 84 7.57 -0.22 0.91
C ILE A 84 8.18 0.71 1.97
N ARG A 85 9.46 1.03 1.80
CA ARG A 85 10.23 1.93 2.65
C ARG A 85 10.93 2.97 1.78
N GLY A 86 10.72 4.25 2.07
CA GLY A 86 11.41 5.34 1.37
C GLY A 86 11.28 5.31 -0.16
N GLY A 87 10.11 4.90 -0.70
CA GLY A 87 9.87 4.80 -2.13
C GLY A 87 10.46 3.55 -2.80
N ARG A 88 10.89 2.55 -2.02
CA ARG A 88 11.43 1.27 -2.51
C ARG A 88 10.66 0.09 -1.95
N VAL A 89 10.39 -0.90 -2.78
CA VAL A 89 9.89 -2.20 -2.32
C VAL A 89 11.05 -2.93 -1.65
N VAL A 90 11.00 -3.07 -0.33
CA VAL A 90 12.04 -3.76 0.43
C VAL A 90 11.84 -5.27 0.37
N ALA A 91 10.60 -5.73 0.47
CA ALA A 91 10.23 -7.14 0.34
C ALA A 91 8.79 -7.32 -0.16
N ALA A 92 8.52 -8.51 -0.70
CA ALA A 92 7.20 -8.99 -1.09
C ALA A 92 6.92 -10.36 -0.48
N ALA A 93 5.67 -10.84 -0.57
CA ALA A 93 5.22 -12.06 0.08
C ALA A 93 5.52 -12.10 1.59
N CYS A 94 5.49 -10.94 2.25
CA CYS A 94 5.72 -10.82 3.68
C CYS A 94 4.51 -11.34 4.47
N PHE A 95 4.78 -12.09 5.53
CA PHE A 95 3.78 -12.51 6.50
C PHE A 95 3.56 -11.39 7.52
N LEU A 96 2.28 -11.06 7.76
CA LEU A 96 1.87 -10.04 8.72
C LEU A 96 0.98 -10.66 9.81
N PRO A 97 0.96 -10.07 11.02
CA PRO A 97 0.00 -10.46 12.06
C PRO A 97 -1.43 -10.17 11.60
N LEU A 98 -2.36 -11.06 11.97
CA LEU A 98 -3.79 -10.85 11.72
C LEU A 98 -4.43 -10.22 12.95
N SER A 99 -5.25 -9.18 12.75
CA SER A 99 -6.05 -8.62 13.85
C SER A 99 -7.08 -9.64 14.35
N GLU A 100 -7.10 -9.82 15.67
CA GLU A 100 -8.06 -10.65 16.41
C GLU A 100 -9.27 -9.85 16.91
N ASN A 101 -9.39 -8.57 16.55
CA ASN A 101 -10.46 -7.72 17.03
C ASN A 101 -11.85 -8.28 16.64
N PRO A 102 -12.69 -8.67 17.61
CA PRO A 102 -13.98 -9.31 17.33
C PRO A 102 -15.02 -8.35 16.76
N ASN A 103 -14.78 -7.04 16.83
CA ASN A 103 -15.66 -6.01 16.28
C ASN A 103 -15.46 -5.83 14.76
N LEU A 104 -14.45 -6.49 14.17
CA LEU A 104 -14.25 -6.49 12.72
C LEU A 104 -15.35 -7.30 12.02
N THR A 105 -15.95 -6.72 10.99
CA THR A 105 -17.02 -7.35 10.22
C THR A 105 -16.55 -8.67 9.61
N SER A 106 -17.41 -9.68 9.58
CA SER A 106 -17.11 -11.01 9.03
C SER A 106 -16.77 -10.99 7.54
N GLU A 107 -17.17 -9.95 6.81
CA GLU A 107 -16.85 -9.72 5.39
C GLU A 107 -15.37 -9.42 5.13
N LEU A 108 -14.57 -9.12 6.17
CA LEU A 108 -13.16 -8.80 6.00
C LEU A 108 -12.33 -10.09 5.82
N GLY A 109 -11.81 -10.27 4.61
CA GLY A 109 -10.87 -11.34 4.27
C GLY A 109 -9.50 -11.20 4.95
N THR A 110 -8.63 -12.18 4.74
CA THR A 110 -7.32 -12.29 5.39
C THR A 110 -6.40 -11.09 5.16
N ARG A 111 -6.34 -10.55 3.93
CA ARG A 111 -5.55 -9.33 3.63
C ARG A 111 -6.00 -8.11 4.43
N HIS A 112 -7.30 -7.96 4.67
CA HIS A 112 -7.82 -6.87 5.50
C HIS A 112 -7.38 -7.05 6.95
N ARG A 113 -7.53 -8.26 7.49
CA ARG A 113 -7.09 -8.56 8.87
C ARG A 113 -5.59 -8.39 9.06
N ALA A 114 -4.80 -8.78 8.06
CA ALA A 114 -3.35 -8.58 8.03
C ALA A 114 -2.99 -7.09 7.99
N GLY A 115 -3.65 -6.32 7.11
CA GLY A 115 -3.47 -4.88 7.02
C GLY A 115 -3.87 -4.14 8.30
N ILE A 116 -4.91 -4.60 9.00
CA ILE A 116 -5.28 -4.03 10.30
C ILE A 116 -4.24 -4.43 11.36
N GLY A 117 -3.91 -5.71 11.46
CA GLY A 117 -3.01 -6.23 12.49
C GLY A 117 -1.63 -5.58 12.46
N ILE A 118 -1.04 -5.37 11.28
CA ILE A 118 0.26 -4.68 11.19
C ILE A 118 0.18 -3.23 11.68
N THR A 119 -0.97 -2.57 11.49
CA THR A 119 -1.18 -1.18 11.93
C THR A 119 -1.62 -1.06 13.39
N GLU A 120 -1.96 -2.17 14.05
CA GLU A 120 -2.19 -2.19 15.50
C GLU A 120 -0.86 -2.15 16.28
N ILE A 121 0.21 -2.67 15.68
CA ILE A 121 1.53 -2.79 16.32
C ILE A 121 2.59 -1.83 15.77
N SER A 122 2.25 -1.02 14.77
CA SER A 122 3.17 -0.08 14.14
C SER A 122 2.45 1.18 13.70
N ASP A 123 3.22 2.24 13.43
CA ASP A 123 2.67 3.40 12.76
C ASP A 123 2.53 3.19 11.24
N ALA A 124 2.65 1.98 10.68
CA ALA A 124 2.56 1.82 9.23
C ALA A 124 1.19 2.23 8.64
N VAL A 125 1.15 2.48 7.34
CA VAL A 125 -0.10 2.67 6.59
C VAL A 125 -0.29 1.45 5.69
N ALA A 126 -1.37 0.72 5.87
CA ALA A 126 -1.70 -0.42 5.00
C ALA A 126 -2.74 -0.02 3.96
N VAL A 127 -2.43 -0.20 2.68
CA VAL A 127 -3.36 -0.08 1.55
C VAL A 127 -3.79 -1.48 1.14
N ILE A 128 -5.09 -1.75 1.15
CA ILE A 128 -5.67 -3.05 0.85
C ILE A 128 -6.61 -2.92 -0.34
N VAL A 129 -6.54 -3.85 -1.28
CA VAL A 129 -7.53 -4.01 -2.34
C VAL A 129 -8.14 -5.40 -2.22
N SER A 130 -9.46 -5.43 -2.09
CA SER A 130 -10.21 -6.68 -2.03
C SER A 130 -10.08 -7.47 -3.33
N GLU A 131 -9.66 -8.74 -3.24
CA GLU A 131 -9.60 -9.63 -4.40
C GLU A 131 -11.00 -9.98 -4.93
N GLU A 132 -12.01 -9.99 -4.06
CA GLU A 132 -13.38 -10.36 -4.42
C GLU A 132 -14.16 -9.19 -5.04
N THR A 133 -13.95 -7.97 -4.53
CA THR A 133 -14.78 -6.81 -4.86
C THR A 133 -14.02 -5.68 -5.54
N GLY A 134 -12.68 -5.70 -5.52
CA GLY A 134 -11.84 -4.60 -6.00
C GLY A 134 -11.92 -3.33 -5.13
N ILE A 135 -12.64 -3.37 -4.01
CA ILE A 135 -12.78 -2.22 -3.10
C ILE A 135 -11.42 -1.90 -2.49
N VAL A 136 -11.04 -0.63 -2.57
CA VAL A 136 -9.82 -0.10 -1.96
C VAL A 136 -10.13 0.35 -0.52
N SER A 137 -9.25 -0.03 0.39
CA SER A 137 -9.32 0.31 1.80
C SER A 137 -7.95 0.75 2.31
N VAL A 138 -7.94 1.58 3.35
CA VAL A 138 -6.72 1.98 4.06
C VAL A 138 -6.89 1.67 5.54
N ALA A 139 -5.92 0.98 6.12
CA ALA A 139 -5.82 0.77 7.56
C ALA A 139 -4.67 1.57 8.16
N VAL A 140 -4.92 2.17 9.32
CA VAL A 140 -3.97 2.96 10.13
C VAL A 140 -4.39 2.84 11.59
N GLU A 141 -3.44 2.63 12.50
CA GLU A 141 -3.69 2.57 13.95
C GLU A 141 -4.81 1.58 14.32
N GLY A 142 -4.85 0.43 13.63
CA GLY A 142 -5.85 -0.62 13.86
C GLY A 142 -7.27 -0.30 13.36
N ALA A 143 -7.48 0.87 12.75
CA ALA A 143 -8.76 1.25 12.16
C ALA A 143 -8.71 1.15 10.63
N ILE A 144 -9.81 0.70 10.01
CA ILE A 144 -9.92 0.58 8.56
C ILE A 144 -10.95 1.56 8.00
N THR A 145 -10.57 2.27 6.93
CA THR A 145 -11.47 3.07 6.09
C THR A 145 -11.66 2.34 4.77
N ARG A 146 -12.90 1.99 4.43
CA ARG A 146 -13.27 1.19 3.25
C ARG A 146 -13.88 2.08 2.17
N ASP A 147 -14.00 1.53 0.96
CA ASP A 147 -14.70 2.13 -0.17
C ASP A 147 -14.13 3.49 -0.60
N LEU A 148 -12.80 3.55 -0.66
CA LEU A 148 -12.09 4.74 -1.11
C LEU A 148 -12.05 4.77 -2.64
N ASP A 149 -12.53 5.85 -3.22
CA ASP A 149 -12.32 6.19 -4.62
C ASP A 149 -10.96 6.87 -4.83
N GLU A 150 -10.68 7.30 -6.06
CA GLU A 150 -9.43 7.97 -6.43
C GLU A 150 -9.13 9.18 -5.54
N ALA A 151 -10.11 10.08 -5.42
CA ALA A 151 -9.97 11.31 -4.64
C ALA A 151 -9.83 11.01 -3.14
N GLY A 152 -10.66 10.12 -2.61
CA GLY A 152 -10.63 9.72 -1.20
C GLY A 152 -9.31 9.05 -0.81
N LEU A 153 -8.77 8.19 -1.68
CA LEU A 153 -7.46 7.57 -1.46
C LEU A 153 -6.35 8.63 -1.51
N GLN A 154 -6.38 9.52 -2.51
CA GLN A 154 -5.40 10.59 -2.65
C GLN A 154 -5.37 11.49 -1.42
N ASP A 155 -6.54 11.98 -0.99
CA ASP A 155 -6.67 12.85 0.18
C ASP A 155 -6.19 12.14 1.45
N ARG A 156 -6.60 10.87 1.63
CA ARG A 156 -6.22 10.09 2.81
C ARG A 156 -4.72 9.86 2.88
N LEU A 157 -4.08 9.43 1.79
CA LEU A 157 -2.64 9.19 1.75
C LEU A 157 -1.85 10.51 1.85
N THR A 158 -2.32 11.58 1.21
CA THR A 158 -1.70 12.90 1.31
C THR A 158 -1.70 13.39 2.76
N GLY A 159 -2.82 13.27 3.48
CA GLY A 159 -2.88 13.63 4.90
C GLY A 159 -1.95 12.80 5.79
N LEU A 160 -1.84 11.49 5.52
CA LEU A 160 -1.02 10.57 6.31
C LEU A 160 0.48 10.70 6.06
N LEU A 161 0.88 11.08 4.84
CA LEU A 161 2.29 11.16 4.41
C LEU A 161 2.85 12.58 4.42
N SER A 162 2.05 13.61 4.13
CA SER A 162 2.52 15.01 4.03
C SER A 162 2.80 15.66 5.38
N ASN A 163 2.13 15.19 6.43
CA ASN A 163 2.28 15.74 7.79
C ASN A 163 3.68 15.47 8.41
N ARG A 164 4.58 14.83 7.66
CA ARG A 164 5.96 14.55 8.06
C ARG A 164 7.01 15.39 7.34
N THR A 165 6.76 15.84 6.11
CA THR A 165 7.69 16.75 5.39
C THR A 165 7.94 18.05 6.14
N ALA A 166 6.92 18.55 6.88
CA ALA A 166 7.05 19.74 7.71
C ALA A 166 7.84 19.49 9.02
N ASN A 167 7.77 18.28 9.60
CA ASN A 167 8.44 17.94 10.87
C ASN A 167 9.93 17.59 10.71
N THR A 168 10.35 17.15 9.52
CA THR A 168 11.79 16.93 9.24
C THR A 168 12.55 18.25 9.12
N ILE A 169 11.91 19.33 8.67
CA ILE A 169 12.56 20.64 8.52
C ILE A 169 12.67 21.34 9.88
N SER A 170 11.65 21.27 10.75
CA SER A 170 11.69 21.90 12.09
C SER A 170 12.76 21.30 13.01
N SER A 171 13.02 20.00 12.91
CA SER A 171 14.07 19.31 13.67
C SER A 171 15.50 19.63 13.19
N LEU A 172 15.68 20.12 11.96
CA LEU A 172 16.98 20.56 11.44
C LEU A 172 17.40 21.95 11.95
N TRP A 173 16.45 22.82 12.32
CA TRP A 173 16.74 24.16 12.85
C TRP A 173 17.03 24.18 14.36
N PHE A 174 16.61 23.14 15.11
CA PHE A 174 16.82 23.05 16.56
C PHE A 174 18.12 22.36 16.99
N ARG A 175 18.99 21.98 16.04
CA ARG A 175 20.21 21.20 16.32
C ARG A 175 21.52 21.95 16.13
N ARG A 176 21.50 23.27 16.30
CA ARG A 176 22.72 24.10 16.37
C ARG A 176 22.78 24.80 17.73
N GLU A 177 23.36 24.10 18.69
CA GLU A 177 24.17 24.72 19.76
C GLU A 177 25.63 24.77 19.29
#